data_AF-A0A2E1APC6-F1
#
_entry.id   AF-A0A2E1APC6-F1
#
_cell.length_a   1.000
_cell.length_b   1.000
_cell.length_c   1.000
_cell.angle_alpha   90.00
_cell.angle_beta   90.00
_cell.angle_gamma   90.00
#
_symmetry.space_group_name_H-M   'P 1'
#
loop_
_entity.id
_entity.type
_entity.pdbx_description
1 polymer ?
#
loop_
_entity_poly.entity_id
_entity_poly.type
_entity_poly.pdbx_seq_one_letter_code
_entity_poly.pdbx_strand_id
1 'polypeptide(L)'
;MELIPQLYIKKYTEMRIKTTLYFVCVWSLVLFTNCKNDSKSKANPLNAKETLAQLDSLAIQIEALENEKCENLDTIVILNEKMRRIIENIRSINEFDDLVNSFDQDRQQIGLTVSEDGKFGVFTWQSKMDCLGIHIKNIALYKTDGRVYTSSLYGEPLVCHEITNKTINTDKTVYLLRGSSSTNISDSLIKTYTISNGDLVEARISSP
;
A
#
# COMPACT_ATOMS: atom_id res chain seq x y z
N MET A 1 1.43 68.12 33.14
CA MET A 1 0.10 67.57 32.83
C MET A 1 0.31 66.18 32.27
N GLU A 2 0.23 65.20 33.17
CA GLU A 2 0.60 63.81 33.01
C GLU A 2 -0.57 63.04 32.38
N LEU A 3 -0.36 62.39 31.23
CA LEU A 3 -1.39 61.54 30.60
C LEU A 3 -0.83 60.31 29.88
N ILE A 4 0.39 59.91 30.21
CA ILE A 4 1.08 58.75 29.61
C ILE A 4 1.10 57.50 30.54
N PRO A 5 1.08 57.56 31.89
CA PRO A 5 1.21 56.33 32.70
C PRO A 5 0.00 55.38 32.66
N GLN A 6 -1.21 55.90 32.46
CA GLN A 6 -2.46 55.14 32.62
C GLN A 6 -2.75 54.16 31.44
N LEU A 7 -2.32 54.51 30.23
CA LEU A 7 -2.52 53.69 29.03
C LEU A 7 -1.58 52.46 29.01
N TYR A 8 -0.38 52.59 29.59
CA TYR A 8 0.59 51.51 29.61
C TYR A 8 0.19 50.40 30.61
N ILE A 9 -0.33 50.79 31.77
CA ILE A 9 -0.77 49.84 32.82
C ILE A 9 -1.98 49.03 32.32
N LYS A 10 -2.95 49.66 31.65
CA LYS A 10 -4.15 48.96 31.14
C LYS A 10 -3.83 47.90 30.09
N LYS A 11 -2.89 48.19 29.18
CA LYS A 11 -2.44 47.26 28.14
C LYS A 11 -1.63 46.08 28.70
N TYR A 12 -0.85 46.31 29.76
CA TYR A 12 -0.04 45.28 30.41
C TYR A 12 -0.91 44.28 31.22
N THR A 13 -1.98 44.76 31.85
CA THR A 13 -2.91 43.91 32.62
C THR A 13 -3.78 43.04 31.70
N GLU A 14 -4.25 43.57 30.57
CA GLU A 14 -4.99 42.77 29.56
C GLU A 14 -4.12 41.69 28.91
N MET A 15 -2.83 41.97 28.67
CA MET A 15 -1.92 41.01 28.07
C MET A 15 -1.66 39.84 29.03
N ARG A 16 -1.41 40.11 30.32
CA ARG A 16 -1.22 39.06 31.34
C ARG A 16 -2.44 38.16 31.50
N ILE A 17 -3.66 38.71 31.56
CA ILE A 17 -4.89 37.90 31.71
C ILE A 17 -5.10 36.96 30.52
N LYS A 18 -4.79 37.40 29.30
CA LYS A 18 -4.87 36.54 28.09
C LYS A 18 -3.80 35.45 28.08
N THR A 19 -2.60 35.72 28.60
CA THR A 19 -1.53 34.71 28.67
C THR A 19 -1.81 33.64 29.73
N THR A 20 -2.37 34.01 30.89
CA THR A 20 -2.70 33.02 31.94
C THR A 20 -3.88 32.13 31.55
N LEU A 21 -4.88 32.67 30.83
CA LEU A 21 -6.01 31.87 30.34
C LEU A 21 -5.59 30.85 29.28
N TYR A 22 -4.59 31.19 28.44
CA TYR A 22 -4.05 30.28 27.43
C TYR A 22 -3.28 29.10 28.06
N PHE A 23 -2.52 29.35 29.14
CA PHE A 23 -1.77 28.29 29.83
C PHE A 23 -2.66 27.29 30.57
N VAL A 24 -3.83 27.70 31.08
CA VAL A 24 -4.80 26.79 31.72
C VAL A 24 -5.54 25.92 30.69
N CYS A 25 -5.86 26.45 29.51
CA CYS A 25 -6.51 25.67 28.44
C CYS A 25 -5.56 24.67 27.76
N VAL A 26 -4.25 24.94 27.71
CA VAL A 26 -3.28 24.01 27.12
C VAL A 26 -2.96 22.84 28.07
N TRP A 27 -3.04 23.04 29.39
CA TRP A 27 -2.82 21.97 30.38
C TRP A 27 -4.04 21.06 30.59
N SER A 28 -5.26 21.50 30.29
CA SER A 28 -6.46 20.64 30.36
C SER A 28 -6.63 19.69 29.15
N LEU A 29 -5.87 19.90 28.07
CA LEU A 29 -5.85 19.00 26.91
C LEU A 29 -4.89 17.81 27.04
N VAL A 30 -4.06 17.77 28.09
CA VAL A 30 -3.09 16.67 28.32
C VAL A 30 -3.67 15.52 29.16
N LEU A 31 -4.94 15.60 29.60
CA LEU A 31 -5.59 14.57 30.42
C LEU A 31 -6.49 13.57 29.67
N PHE A 32 -6.38 13.47 28.35
CA PHE A 32 -7.03 12.40 27.56
C PHE A 32 -6.05 11.36 26.98
N THR A 33 -4.88 11.18 27.59
CA THR A 33 -4.03 10.01 27.31
C THR A 33 -4.36 8.87 28.28
N ASN A 34 -5.52 8.24 28.12
CA ASN A 34 -5.71 6.85 28.56
C ASN A 34 -6.90 6.15 27.87
N CYS A 35 -6.96 6.19 26.55
CA CYS A 35 -7.59 5.08 25.82
C CYS A 35 -6.58 3.94 25.76
N LYS A 36 -6.50 3.18 26.85
CA LYS A 36 -5.92 1.83 26.86
C LYS A 36 -6.91 0.89 26.16
N ASN A 37 -7.09 1.09 24.85
CA ASN A 37 -7.68 0.07 24.00
C ASN A 37 -6.59 -0.97 23.73
N ASP A 38 -6.31 -1.80 24.73
CA ASP A 38 -5.87 -3.16 24.49
C ASP A 38 -7.07 -3.96 23.93
N SER A 39 -7.66 -3.51 22.81
CA SER A 39 -8.34 -4.46 21.94
C SER A 39 -7.23 -5.22 21.23
N LYS A 40 -6.63 -6.17 21.96
CA LYS A 40 -6.24 -7.44 21.35
C LYS A 40 -7.54 -8.11 20.88
N SER A 41 -8.17 -7.52 19.87
CA SER A 41 -8.89 -8.28 18.89
C SER A 41 -7.85 -9.30 18.47
N LYS A 42 -8.01 -10.55 18.90
CA LYS A 42 -7.43 -11.65 18.15
C LYS A 42 -8.06 -11.48 16.79
N ALA A 43 -7.37 -10.77 15.90
CA ALA A 43 -7.79 -10.65 14.52
C ALA A 43 -8.04 -12.09 14.09
N ASN A 44 -9.27 -12.39 13.69
CA ASN A 44 -9.54 -13.70 13.15
C ASN A 44 -8.53 -13.90 12.02
N PRO A 45 -7.78 -15.02 12.03
CA PRO A 45 -6.79 -15.26 10.99
C PRO A 45 -7.48 -15.12 9.63
N LEU A 46 -6.83 -14.40 8.72
CA LEU A 46 -7.34 -14.18 7.37
C LEU A 46 -7.68 -15.53 6.71
N ASN A 47 -8.89 -15.65 6.17
CA ASN A 47 -9.29 -16.84 5.44
C ASN A 47 -8.87 -16.71 3.98
N ALA A 48 -7.83 -17.44 3.57
CA ALA A 48 -7.24 -17.33 2.24
C ALA A 48 -8.26 -17.52 1.11
N LYS A 49 -9.14 -18.52 1.19
CA LYS A 49 -10.15 -18.78 0.15
C LYS A 49 -11.16 -17.66 0.03
N GLU A 50 -11.63 -17.15 1.16
CA GLU A 50 -12.57 -16.04 1.18
C GLU A 50 -11.92 -14.75 0.66
N THR A 51 -10.68 -14.47 1.08
CA THR A 51 -9.92 -13.32 0.61
C THR A 51 -9.68 -13.38 -0.90
N LEU A 52 -9.27 -14.53 -1.44
CA LEU A 52 -9.12 -14.70 -2.89
C LEU A 52 -10.44 -14.51 -3.63
N ALA A 53 -11.55 -15.06 -3.12
CA ALA A 53 -12.86 -14.87 -3.72
C ALA A 53 -13.32 -13.40 -3.70
N GLN A 54 -13.01 -12.66 -2.63
CA GLN A 54 -13.29 -11.22 -2.55
C GLN A 54 -12.46 -10.42 -3.55
N LEU A 55 -11.15 -10.71 -3.64
CA LEU A 55 -10.25 -10.06 -4.60
C LEU A 55 -10.71 -10.35 -6.04
N ASP A 56 -11.04 -11.60 -6.34
CA ASP A 56 -11.52 -12.01 -7.66
C ASP A 56 -12.84 -11.33 -8.05
N SER A 57 -13.79 -11.28 -7.11
CA SER A 57 -15.05 -10.54 -7.32
C SER A 57 -14.84 -9.05 -7.58
N LEU A 58 -13.84 -8.42 -6.94
CA LEU A 58 -13.48 -7.04 -7.23
C LEU A 58 -12.85 -6.89 -8.62
N ALA A 59 -11.98 -7.83 -9.02
CA ALA A 59 -11.37 -7.82 -10.35
C ALA A 59 -12.44 -7.91 -11.45
N ILE A 60 -13.40 -8.84 -11.32
CA ILE A 60 -14.54 -8.99 -12.24
C ILE A 60 -15.38 -7.71 -12.30
N GLN A 61 -15.66 -7.08 -11.15
CA GLN A 61 -16.40 -5.81 -11.11
C GLN A 61 -15.67 -4.68 -11.85
N ILE A 62 -14.35 -4.57 -11.69
CA ILE A 62 -13.56 -3.57 -12.43
C ILE A 62 -13.58 -3.88 -13.93
N GLU A 63 -13.42 -5.14 -14.30
CA GLU A 63 -13.43 -5.56 -15.70
C GLU A 63 -14.79 -5.31 -16.38
N ALA A 64 -15.90 -5.43 -15.66
CA ALA A 64 -17.23 -5.13 -16.18
C ALA A 64 -17.50 -3.64 -16.43
N LEU A 65 -16.72 -2.73 -15.82
CA LEU A 65 -16.91 -1.28 -16.01
C LEU A 65 -16.32 -0.80 -17.33
N GLU A 66 -17.12 -0.10 -18.14
CA GLU A 66 -16.60 0.63 -19.28
C GLU A 66 -15.70 1.78 -18.79
N ASN A 67 -14.51 1.90 -19.38
CA ASN A 67 -13.56 2.99 -19.13
C ASN A 67 -13.28 3.82 -20.39
N GLU A 68 -13.99 3.56 -21.49
CA GLU A 68 -13.95 4.41 -22.67
C GLU A 68 -14.33 5.84 -22.26
N LYS A 69 -13.53 6.82 -22.70
CA LYS A 69 -13.71 8.25 -22.36
C LYS A 69 -13.65 8.58 -20.85
N CYS A 70 -13.05 7.71 -20.04
CA CYS A 70 -12.87 7.97 -18.60
C CYS A 70 -14.20 8.11 -17.85
N GLU A 71 -15.19 7.30 -18.21
CA GLU A 71 -16.43 7.16 -17.45
C GLU A 71 -16.21 6.27 -16.21
N ASN A 72 -17.13 6.33 -15.24
CA ASN A 72 -17.12 5.50 -14.03
C ASN A 72 -15.88 5.62 -13.12
N LEU A 73 -15.07 6.68 -13.26
CA LEU A 73 -13.79 6.83 -12.54
C LEU A 73 -13.94 6.69 -11.02
N ASP A 74 -14.95 7.31 -10.41
CA ASP A 74 -15.18 7.22 -8.97
C ASP A 74 -15.37 5.77 -8.52
N THR A 75 -16.16 4.99 -9.26
CA THR A 75 -16.39 3.57 -8.98
C THR A 75 -15.11 2.76 -9.18
N ILE A 76 -14.38 3.00 -10.27
CA ILE A 76 -13.10 2.33 -10.55
C ILE A 76 -12.12 2.59 -9.40
N VAL A 77 -11.97 3.84 -8.96
CA VAL A 77 -11.08 4.21 -7.85
C VAL A 77 -11.50 3.51 -6.56
N ILE A 78 -12.80 3.51 -6.24
CA ILE A 78 -13.31 2.85 -5.02
C ILE A 78 -13.01 1.34 -5.04
N LEU A 79 -13.19 0.67 -6.17
CA LEU A 79 -12.92 -0.77 -6.29
C LEU A 79 -11.42 -1.08 -6.20
N ASN A 80 -10.56 -0.29 -6.85
CA ASN A 80 -9.11 -0.42 -6.74
C ASN A 80 -8.60 -0.16 -5.33
N GLU A 81 -9.14 0.83 -4.63
CA GLU A 81 -8.78 1.11 -3.23
C GLU A 81 -9.23 -0.01 -2.29
N LYS A 82 -10.38 -0.65 -2.55
CA LYS A 82 -10.79 -1.86 -1.82
C LYS A 82 -9.82 -3.01 -2.07
N MET A 83 -9.47 -3.26 -3.34
CA MET A 83 -8.47 -4.27 -3.71
C MET A 83 -7.16 -4.04 -2.96
N ARG A 84 -6.64 -2.81 -3.03
CA ARG A 84 -5.41 -2.40 -2.35
C ARG A 84 -5.45 -2.65 -0.86
N ARG A 85 -6.52 -2.23 -0.18
CA ARG A 85 -6.68 -2.40 1.28
C ARG A 85 -6.72 -3.87 1.70
N ILE A 86 -7.38 -4.74 0.92
CA ILE A 86 -7.40 -6.17 1.23
C ILE A 86 -5.99 -6.74 1.14
N ILE A 87 -5.28 -6.46 0.04
CA ILE A 87 -3.93 -6.97 -0.18
C ILE A 87 -2.95 -6.42 0.87
N GLU A 88 -3.04 -5.13 1.19
CA GLU A 88 -2.22 -4.49 2.23
C GLU A 88 -2.53 -5.00 3.65
N ASN A 89 -3.64 -5.69 3.88
CA ASN A 89 -3.92 -6.27 5.21
C ASN A 89 -3.30 -7.65 5.41
N ILE A 90 -2.67 -8.23 4.38
CA ILE A 90 -1.90 -9.46 4.48
C ILE A 90 -0.55 -9.11 5.13
N ARG A 91 -0.39 -9.42 6.43
CA ARG A 91 0.75 -8.93 7.22
C ARG A 91 1.60 -10.04 7.83
N SER A 92 1.08 -11.26 7.91
CA SER A 92 1.83 -12.41 8.43
C SER A 92 2.29 -13.35 7.34
N ILE A 93 3.39 -14.06 7.62
CA ILE A 93 3.95 -15.07 6.72
C ILE A 93 2.92 -16.17 6.43
N ASN A 94 2.21 -16.64 7.45
CA ASN A 94 1.22 -17.70 7.30
C ASN A 94 0.05 -17.28 6.40
N GLU A 95 -0.46 -16.05 6.54
CA GLU A 95 -1.55 -15.57 5.69
C GLU A 95 -1.13 -15.49 4.22
N PHE A 96 0.10 -15.03 3.96
CA PHE A 96 0.63 -15.02 2.61
C PHE A 96 0.83 -16.43 2.06
N ASP A 97 1.39 -17.34 2.85
CA ASP A 97 1.62 -18.73 2.44
C ASP A 97 0.30 -19.47 2.19
N ASP A 98 -0.71 -19.25 3.03
CA ASP A 98 -2.05 -19.82 2.86
C ASP A 98 -2.74 -19.30 1.59
N LEU A 99 -2.55 -18.02 1.24
CA LEU A 99 -3.01 -17.45 -0.02
C LEU A 99 -2.33 -18.09 -1.22
N VAL A 100 -1.00 -18.22 -1.20
CA VAL A 100 -0.24 -18.87 -2.28
C VAL A 100 -0.70 -20.31 -2.46
N ASN A 101 -0.87 -21.06 -1.37
CA ASN A 101 -1.31 -22.46 -1.43
C ASN A 101 -2.77 -22.63 -1.87
N SER A 102 -3.60 -21.58 -1.72
CA SER A 102 -5.01 -21.60 -2.10
C SER A 102 -5.29 -21.02 -3.49
N PHE A 103 -4.29 -20.40 -4.12
CA PHE A 103 -4.43 -19.72 -5.40
C PHE A 103 -4.56 -20.73 -6.54
N ASP A 104 -5.57 -20.55 -7.38
CA ASP A 104 -5.83 -21.35 -8.57
C ASP A 104 -5.88 -20.43 -9.77
N GLN A 105 -4.79 -20.40 -10.53
CA GLN A 105 -4.59 -19.48 -11.65
C GLN A 105 -5.63 -19.67 -12.77
N ASP A 106 -6.19 -20.87 -12.93
CA ASP A 106 -7.14 -21.16 -14.00
C ASP A 106 -8.57 -20.67 -13.67
N ARG A 107 -8.81 -20.22 -12.43
CA ARG A 107 -10.14 -19.86 -11.94
C ARG A 107 -10.32 -18.39 -11.61
N GLN A 108 -9.24 -17.61 -11.54
CA GLN A 108 -9.25 -16.28 -10.97
C GLN A 108 -8.80 -15.23 -12.00
N GLN A 109 -9.52 -14.11 -12.04
CA GLN A 109 -9.19 -12.92 -12.82
C GLN A 109 -8.08 -12.09 -12.17
N ILE A 110 -7.94 -12.17 -10.84
CA ILE A 110 -6.75 -11.63 -10.18
C ILE A 110 -5.57 -12.58 -10.40
N GLY A 111 -4.43 -12.04 -10.83
CA GLY A 111 -3.17 -12.76 -10.93
C GLY A 111 -2.39 -12.71 -9.62
N LEU A 112 -1.74 -13.81 -9.28
CA LEU A 112 -0.72 -13.90 -8.23
C LEU A 112 0.49 -14.65 -8.78
N THR A 113 1.63 -13.98 -8.85
CA THR A 113 2.91 -14.61 -9.21
C THR A 113 3.84 -14.58 -8.01
N VAL A 114 4.54 -15.69 -7.76
CA VAL A 114 5.44 -15.84 -6.61
C VAL A 114 6.81 -16.28 -7.11
N SER A 115 7.86 -15.73 -6.51
CA SER A 115 9.25 -16.15 -6.71
C SER A 115 9.50 -17.59 -6.24
N GLU A 116 10.50 -18.24 -6.82
CA GLU A 116 10.86 -19.63 -6.49
C GLU A 116 11.22 -19.83 -5.01
N ASP A 117 11.82 -18.82 -4.36
CA ASP A 117 12.17 -18.89 -2.94
C ASP A 117 10.97 -18.60 -2.01
N GLY A 118 9.80 -18.29 -2.56
CA GLY A 118 8.57 -18.00 -1.82
C GLY A 118 8.65 -16.74 -0.97
N LYS A 119 9.66 -15.88 -1.15
CA LYS A 119 9.84 -14.65 -0.32
C LYS A 119 9.22 -13.42 -0.93
N PHE A 120 8.92 -13.44 -2.23
CA PHE A 120 8.41 -12.30 -2.96
C PHE A 120 7.25 -12.72 -3.86
N GLY A 121 6.13 -12.03 -3.78
CA GLY A 121 4.97 -12.25 -4.65
C GLY A 121 4.33 -10.95 -5.11
N VAL A 122 3.60 -11.01 -6.22
CA VAL A 122 2.99 -9.84 -6.85
C VAL A 122 1.55 -10.18 -7.22
N PHE A 123 0.62 -9.38 -6.70
CA PHE A 123 -0.76 -9.37 -7.20
C PHE A 123 -0.88 -8.41 -8.38
N THR A 124 -1.56 -8.86 -9.42
CA THR A 124 -1.86 -8.09 -10.62
C THR A 124 -3.33 -8.22 -10.99
N TRP A 125 -3.96 -7.11 -11.39
CA TRP A 125 -5.29 -7.07 -11.98
C TRP A 125 -5.37 -5.91 -12.99
N GLN A 126 -6.39 -5.90 -13.84
CA GLN A 126 -6.65 -4.75 -14.70
C GLN A 126 -7.25 -3.61 -13.87
N SER A 127 -6.47 -2.60 -13.51
CA SER A 127 -6.94 -1.51 -12.66
C SER A 127 -7.89 -0.53 -13.35
N LYS A 128 -7.80 -0.41 -14.69
CA LYS A 128 -8.54 0.58 -15.51
C LYS A 128 -8.39 2.04 -15.02
N MET A 129 -7.31 2.35 -14.31
CA MET A 129 -7.01 3.69 -13.80
C MET A 129 -6.22 4.57 -14.79
N ASP A 130 -6.12 4.17 -16.07
CA ASP A 130 -5.24 4.80 -17.07
C ASP A 130 -5.53 6.30 -17.26
N CYS A 131 -6.79 6.69 -17.15
CA CYS A 131 -7.25 8.07 -17.24
C CYS A 131 -6.77 8.99 -16.11
N LEU A 132 -6.32 8.44 -14.97
CA LEU A 132 -5.98 9.21 -13.78
C LEU A 132 -4.50 9.61 -13.74
N GLY A 133 -3.67 9.13 -14.68
CA GLY A 133 -2.23 9.42 -14.74
C GLY A 133 -1.40 8.87 -13.56
N ILE A 134 -2.04 8.22 -12.58
CA ILE A 134 -1.40 7.56 -11.43
C ILE A 134 -1.68 6.07 -11.52
N HIS A 135 -0.63 5.30 -11.78
CA HIS A 135 -0.75 3.86 -12.07
C HIS A 135 -0.20 3.06 -10.90
N ILE A 136 -1.03 2.72 -9.90
CA ILE A 136 -0.74 1.50 -9.12
C ILE A 136 -1.00 0.35 -10.08
N LYS A 137 0.07 -0.33 -10.49
CA LYS A 137 -0.01 -1.48 -11.42
C LYS A 137 -0.44 -2.73 -10.69
N ASN A 138 0.29 -2.96 -9.59
CA ASN A 138 0.44 -4.22 -8.91
C ASN A 138 0.76 -3.91 -7.45
N ILE A 139 0.52 -4.89 -6.58
CA ILE A 139 0.98 -4.82 -5.19
C ILE A 139 1.92 -5.99 -4.95
N ALA A 140 3.15 -5.65 -4.57
CA ALA A 140 4.13 -6.63 -4.14
C ALA A 140 3.96 -6.94 -2.66
N LEU A 141 4.09 -8.21 -2.31
CA LEU A 141 4.24 -8.71 -0.95
C LEU A 141 5.60 -9.35 -0.81
N TYR A 142 6.26 -9.10 0.31
CA TYR A 142 7.59 -9.65 0.54
C TYR A 142 7.87 -9.95 1.99
N LYS A 143 8.57 -11.06 2.20
CA LYS A 143 8.98 -11.56 3.51
C LYS A 143 10.30 -10.90 3.91
N THR A 144 10.29 -10.15 5.00
CA THR A 144 11.50 -9.64 5.67
C THR A 144 11.25 -9.57 7.17
N ASP A 145 12.29 -9.80 7.97
CA ASP A 145 12.26 -9.70 9.44
C ASP A 145 11.10 -10.48 10.11
N GLY A 146 10.77 -11.66 9.56
CA GLY A 146 9.74 -12.55 10.10
C GLY A 146 8.30 -12.06 9.87
N ARG A 147 8.08 -11.09 8.98
CA ARG A 147 6.76 -10.52 8.64
C ARG A 147 6.60 -10.37 7.14
N VAL A 148 5.38 -10.05 6.72
CA VAL A 148 5.07 -9.69 5.33
C VAL A 148 4.85 -8.18 5.23
N TYR A 149 5.57 -7.58 4.30
CA TYR A 149 5.45 -6.17 3.95
C TYR A 149 4.83 -6.05 2.57
N THR A 150 4.20 -4.91 2.34
CA THR A 150 3.49 -4.62 1.09
C THR A 150 4.05 -3.37 0.44
N SER A 151 4.09 -3.35 -0.89
CA SER A 151 4.51 -2.17 -1.64
C SER A 151 3.73 -2.05 -2.94
N SER A 152 3.12 -0.89 -3.16
CA SER A 152 2.49 -0.55 -4.43
C SER A 152 3.57 -0.34 -5.49
N LEU A 153 3.46 -1.01 -6.63
CA LEU A 153 4.38 -0.87 -7.76
C LEU A 153 3.80 0.14 -8.76
N TYR A 154 4.53 1.22 -9.03
CA TYR A 154 4.05 2.35 -9.85
C TYR A 154 4.63 2.40 -11.27
N GLY A 155 3.87 2.96 -12.23
CA GLY A 155 4.27 3.21 -13.65
C GLY A 155 3.44 2.43 -14.68
N GLU A 156 3.99 2.12 -15.87
CA GLU A 156 3.27 1.36 -16.92
C GLU A 156 2.71 -0.01 -16.46
N PRO A 157 1.41 -0.30 -16.59
CA PRO A 157 0.81 -1.57 -16.15
C PRO A 157 1.60 -2.81 -16.61
N LEU A 158 1.82 -3.74 -15.69
CA LEU A 158 2.58 -4.97 -15.93
C LEU A 158 1.75 -6.16 -15.46
N VAL A 159 1.22 -6.96 -16.38
CA VAL A 159 0.70 -8.29 -16.05
C VAL A 159 1.89 -9.19 -15.74
N CYS A 160 2.16 -9.43 -14.46
CA CYS A 160 3.28 -10.26 -14.03
C CYS A 160 2.98 -11.72 -14.36
N HIS A 161 3.88 -12.37 -15.10
CA HIS A 161 3.75 -13.78 -15.47
C HIS A 161 4.78 -14.64 -14.74
N GLU A 162 5.96 -14.07 -14.49
CA GLU A 162 7.09 -14.80 -13.93
C GLU A 162 7.88 -13.89 -12.98
N ILE A 163 8.36 -14.48 -11.88
CA ILE A 163 9.32 -13.86 -10.98
C ILE A 163 10.48 -14.83 -10.82
N THR A 164 11.64 -14.48 -11.37
CA THR A 164 12.90 -15.19 -11.11
C THR A 164 13.73 -14.43 -10.10
N ASN A 165 14.51 -15.12 -9.29
CA ASN A 165 15.38 -14.50 -8.30
C ASN A 165 16.82 -14.98 -8.48
N LYS A 166 17.77 -14.05 -8.31
CA LYS A 166 19.20 -14.35 -8.33
C LYS A 166 19.88 -13.70 -7.15
N THR A 167 20.60 -14.51 -6.38
CA THR A 167 21.49 -14.03 -5.33
C THR A 167 22.80 -13.56 -5.98
N ILE A 168 23.10 -12.27 -5.87
CA ILE A 168 24.32 -11.68 -6.44
C ILE A 168 25.51 -11.83 -5.47
N ASN A 169 25.27 -11.61 -4.17
CA ASN A 169 26.21 -11.82 -3.05
C ASN A 169 25.46 -12.50 -1.88
N THR A 170 26.16 -12.93 -0.82
CA THR A 170 25.59 -13.66 0.35
C THR A 170 24.29 -13.06 0.90
N ASP A 171 24.13 -11.74 0.84
CA ASP A 171 23.02 -11.03 1.49
C ASP A 171 22.11 -10.27 0.52
N LYS A 172 22.34 -10.38 -0.80
CA LYS A 172 21.58 -9.61 -1.80
C LYS A 172 20.94 -10.49 -2.86
N THR A 173 19.62 -10.64 -2.75
CA THR A 173 18.76 -11.24 -3.77
C THR A 173 18.14 -10.15 -4.63
N VAL A 174 18.24 -10.31 -5.95
CA VAL A 174 17.53 -9.51 -6.94
C VAL A 174 16.36 -10.33 -7.48
N TYR A 175 15.18 -9.75 -7.50
CA TYR A 175 13.98 -10.31 -8.10
C TYR A 175 13.75 -9.67 -9.47
N LEU A 176 13.60 -10.50 -10.49
CA LEU A 176 13.36 -10.12 -11.87
C LEU A 176 11.90 -10.47 -12.21
N LEU A 177 11.07 -9.43 -12.30
CA LEU A 177 9.66 -9.54 -12.65
C LEU A 177 9.56 -9.43 -14.17
N ARG A 178 9.02 -10.47 -14.78
CA ARG A 178 8.72 -10.51 -16.21
C ARG A 178 7.22 -10.53 -16.40
N GLY A 179 6.77 -9.70 -17.32
CA GLY A 179 5.36 -9.58 -17.64
C GLY A 179 5.14 -8.94 -18.99
N SER A 180 3.88 -8.71 -19.29
CA SER A 180 3.45 -7.98 -20.48
C SER A 180 2.78 -6.66 -20.12
N SER A 181 2.83 -5.69 -21.03
CA SER A 181 2.03 -4.48 -20.89
C SER A 181 0.54 -4.84 -20.92
N SER A 182 -0.30 -4.11 -20.18
CA SER A 182 -1.76 -4.33 -20.24
C SER A 182 -2.35 -3.98 -21.60
N THR A 183 -1.68 -3.10 -22.36
CA THR A 183 -2.13 -2.61 -23.67
C THR A 183 -1.46 -3.33 -24.84
N ASN A 184 -0.30 -3.96 -24.61
CA ASN A 184 0.40 -4.73 -25.63
C ASN A 184 1.03 -6.01 -25.06
N ILE A 185 0.38 -7.14 -25.34
CA ILE A 185 0.77 -8.45 -24.82
C ILE A 185 2.13 -8.91 -25.40
N SER A 186 2.53 -8.41 -26.59
CA SER A 186 3.82 -8.77 -27.20
C SER A 186 5.03 -8.10 -26.55
N ASP A 187 4.81 -7.04 -25.77
CA ASP A 187 5.90 -6.29 -25.16
C ASP A 187 6.35 -6.98 -23.87
N SER A 188 7.53 -7.61 -23.92
CA SER A 188 8.17 -8.15 -22.72
C SER A 188 8.73 -7.01 -21.88
N LEU A 189 8.10 -6.75 -20.74
CA LEU A 189 8.56 -5.79 -19.77
C LEU A 189 9.29 -6.52 -18.65
N ILE A 190 10.51 -6.07 -18.37
CA ILE A 190 11.33 -6.60 -17.27
C ILE A 190 11.54 -5.49 -16.25
N LYS A 191 11.15 -5.77 -15.00
CA LYS A 191 11.41 -4.91 -13.86
C LYS A 191 12.23 -5.66 -12.82
N THR A 192 13.11 -4.94 -12.14
CA THR A 192 14.01 -5.54 -11.18
C THR A 192 13.89 -4.89 -9.83
N TYR A 193 13.84 -5.70 -8.79
CA TYR A 193 13.66 -5.24 -7.42
C TYR A 193 14.62 -5.93 -6.46
N THR A 194 14.96 -5.22 -5.38
CA THR A 194 15.71 -5.76 -4.24
C THR A 194 15.04 -5.35 -2.96
N ILE A 195 15.07 -6.24 -1.96
CA ILE A 195 14.68 -5.89 -0.60
C ILE A 195 15.94 -5.36 0.10
N SER A 196 15.93 -4.11 0.55
CA SER A 196 17.06 -3.46 1.21
C SER A 196 16.55 -2.67 2.40
N ASN A 197 17.16 -2.90 3.58
CA ASN A 197 16.75 -2.26 4.84
C ASN A 197 15.25 -2.43 5.19
N GLY A 198 14.67 -3.57 4.80
CA GLY A 198 13.24 -3.84 5.02
C GLY A 198 12.30 -3.24 3.99
N ASP A 199 12.82 -2.49 3.00
CA ASP A 199 12.02 -1.86 1.94
C ASP A 199 12.25 -2.50 0.57
N LEU A 200 11.23 -2.50 -0.27
CA LEU A 200 11.34 -2.90 -1.67
C LEU A 200 11.80 -1.73 -2.54
N VAL A 201 12.92 -1.90 -3.23
CA VAL A 201 13.52 -0.85 -4.08
C VAL A 201 13.67 -1.37 -5.51
N GLU A 202 13.25 -0.57 -6.50
CA GLU A 202 13.52 -0.87 -7.91
C GLU A 202 15.05 -0.79 -8.14
N ALA A 203 15.64 -1.93 -8.50
CA ALA A 203 17.04 -2.02 -8.84
C ALA A 203 17.22 -1.61 -10.31
N ARG A 204 18.30 -0.87 -10.63
CA ARG A 204 18.76 -0.73 -12.00
C ARG A 204 19.82 -1.78 -12.24
N ILE A 205 19.58 -2.69 -13.19
CA ILE A 205 20.68 -3.47 -13.75
C ILE A 205 21.44 -2.49 -14.65
N SER A 206 22.61 -2.04 -14.21
CA SER A 206 23.59 -1.49 -15.14
C SER A 206 23.97 -2.62 -16.09
N SER A 207 23.65 -2.51 -17.38
CA SER A 207 24.31 -3.37 -18.36
C SER A 207 25.83 -3.15 -18.24
N PRO A 208 26.65 -4.22 -18.30
CA PRO A 208 28.07 -4.07 -18.54
C PRO A 208 28.34 -3.40 -19.88
#